data_AF-A0AAV4QPC0-F1
#
_entry.id   AF-A0AAV4QPC0-F1
#
_cell.length_a   1.000
_cell.length_b   1.000
_cell.length_c   1.000
_cell.angle_alpha   90.00
_cell.angle_beta   90.00
_cell.angle_gamma   90.00
#
_symmetry.space_group_name_H-M   'P 1'
#
loop_
_entity.id
_entity.type
_entity.pdbx_description
1 polymer ?
#
loop_
_entity_poly.entity_id
_entity_poly.type
_entity_poly.pdbx_seq_one_letter_code
_entity_poly.pdbx_strand_id
1 'polypeptide(L)'
;MAELAEEILLYLNKSSEESVDSLRLAEEFNTDHQKIVGAVKSLQSAGNLINAEQQELTYWKLTSEGEKVAADGSYEALVFYAIPPEGIAQQQLMKAVPQANVGFSKAMSAGWIYIEKKNGMTLAFFE
;
A
#
# COMPACT_ATOMS: atom_id res chain seq x y z
N MET A 1 12.79 30.10 15.09
CA MET A 1 13.11 28.84 15.81
C MET A 1 12.90 29.00 17.31
N ALA A 2 13.34 30.09 17.94
CA ALA A 2 13.07 30.35 19.36
C ALA A 2 11.56 30.45 19.69
N GLU A 3 10.79 31.20 18.88
CA GLU A 3 9.34 31.37 19.07
C GLU A 3 8.58 30.03 19.12
N LEU A 4 8.85 29.12 18.18
CA LEU A 4 8.14 27.84 18.10
C LEU A 4 8.45 26.93 19.30
N ALA A 5 9.67 26.97 19.81
CA ALA A 5 10.06 26.22 20.99
C ALA A 5 9.31 26.73 22.24
N GLU A 6 9.15 28.05 22.37
CA GLU A 6 8.38 28.67 23.45
C GLU A 6 6.89 28.36 23.34
N GLU A 7 6.30 28.45 22.14
CA GLU A 7 4.90 28.07 21.89
C GLU A 7 4.61 26.62 22.29
N ILE A 8 5.51 25.68 21.95
CA ILE A 8 5.38 24.27 22.35
C ILE A 8 5.36 24.13 23.88
N LEU A 9 6.27 24.81 24.59
CA LEU A 9 6.32 24.76 26.07
C LEU A 9 5.06 25.37 26.69
N LEU A 10 4.59 26.51 26.17
CA LEU A 10 3.36 27.16 26.62
C LEU A 10 2.13 26.29 26.37
N TYR A 11 2.08 25.59 25.24
CA TYR A 11 1.01 24.66 24.91
C TYR A 11 1.01 23.48 25.90
N LEU A 12 2.17 22.84 26.12
CA LEU A 12 2.31 21.74 27.07
C LEU A 12 1.91 22.13 28.49
N ASN A 13 2.23 23.36 28.92
CA ASN A 13 1.86 23.85 30.25
C ASN A 13 0.36 24.19 30.39
N LYS A 14 -0.31 24.59 29.29
CA LYS A 14 -1.74 24.92 29.30
C LYS A 14 -2.63 23.70 29.06
N SER A 15 -2.14 22.73 28.31
CA SER A 15 -2.87 21.50 28.02
C SER A 15 -3.06 20.70 29.30
N SER A 16 -4.26 20.14 29.48
CA SER A 16 -4.51 19.16 30.54
C SER A 16 -4.00 17.76 30.18
N GLU A 17 -3.48 17.58 28.96
CA GLU A 17 -2.93 16.31 28.47
C GLU A 17 -1.48 16.14 28.93
N GLU A 18 -1.12 14.93 29.40
CA GLU A 18 0.23 14.61 29.87
C GLU A 18 1.26 14.56 28.73
N SER A 19 0.81 14.37 27.50
CA SER A 19 1.65 14.32 26.30
C SER A 19 0.89 14.76 25.06
N VAL A 20 1.61 15.12 24.00
CA VAL A 20 1.03 15.52 22.71
C VAL A 20 1.92 15.00 21.58
N ASP A 21 1.30 14.57 20.49
CA ASP A 21 2.03 14.19 19.28
C ASP A 21 2.41 15.39 18.41
N SER A 22 3.56 15.30 17.78
CA SER A 22 4.13 16.33 16.92
C SER A 22 3.36 16.59 15.62
N LEU A 23 2.53 15.65 15.13
CA LEU A 23 1.59 15.91 14.03
C LEU A 23 0.42 16.78 14.53
N ARG A 24 -0.11 16.49 15.71
CA ARG A 24 -1.20 17.30 16.29
C ARG A 24 -0.75 18.75 16.56
N LEU A 25 0.47 18.94 17.07
CA LEU A 25 1.05 20.28 17.22
C LEU A 25 1.24 21.00 15.88
N ALA A 26 1.57 20.27 14.81
CA ALA A 26 1.69 20.84 13.47
C ALA A 26 0.34 21.35 12.95
N GLU A 27 -0.74 20.61 13.20
CA GLU A 27 -2.11 21.04 12.88
C GLU A 27 -2.55 22.24 13.73
N GLU A 28 -2.37 22.17 15.05
CA GLU A 28 -2.77 23.22 15.99
C GLU A 28 -2.06 24.56 15.71
N PHE A 29 -0.75 24.49 15.40
CA PHE A 29 0.05 25.68 15.09
C PHE A 29 0.03 26.04 13.61
N ASN A 30 -0.75 25.33 12.79
CA ASN A 30 -0.82 25.48 11.34
C ASN A 30 0.57 25.63 10.70
N THR A 31 1.48 24.76 11.11
CA THR A 31 2.91 24.84 10.82
C THR A 31 3.40 23.52 10.25
N ASP A 32 4.36 23.59 9.33
CA ASP A 32 4.98 22.39 8.77
C ASP A 32 5.56 21.47 9.86
N HIS A 33 5.22 20.18 9.77
CA HIS A 33 5.60 19.19 10.76
C HIS A 33 7.12 19.10 10.98
N GLN A 34 7.95 19.30 9.94
CA GLN A 34 9.42 19.26 10.11
C GLN A 34 9.93 20.40 10.98
N LYS A 35 9.26 21.56 10.99
CA LYS A 35 9.61 22.67 11.88
C LYS A 35 9.31 22.33 13.34
N ILE A 36 8.17 21.68 13.60
CA ILE A 36 7.81 21.20 14.94
C ILE A 36 8.83 20.17 15.42
N VAL A 37 9.15 19.17 14.60
CA VAL A 37 10.18 18.16 14.92
C VAL A 37 11.53 18.81 15.21
N GLY A 38 11.93 19.82 14.41
CA GLY A 38 13.15 20.58 14.66
C GLY A 38 13.15 21.34 15.99
N ALA A 39 12.02 21.95 16.35
CA ALA A 39 11.85 22.63 17.63
C ALA A 39 11.86 21.65 18.81
N VAL A 40 11.19 20.50 18.71
CA VAL A 40 11.22 19.42 19.71
C VAL A 40 12.65 18.94 19.95
N LYS A 41 13.40 18.65 18.88
CA LYS A 41 14.83 18.26 18.99
C LYS A 41 15.68 19.35 19.63
N SER A 42 15.39 20.61 19.33
CA SER A 42 16.07 21.76 19.95
C SER A 42 15.77 21.84 21.44
N LEU A 43 14.52 21.64 21.86
CA LEU A 43 14.10 21.61 23.27
C LEU A 43 14.70 20.42 24.04
N GLN A 44 14.81 19.24 23.42
CA GLN A 44 15.50 18.10 24.00
C GLN A 44 16.99 18.39 24.20
N SER A 45 17.64 18.99 23.20
CA SER A 45 19.07 19.31 23.25
C SER A 45 19.38 20.47 24.20
N ALA A 46 18.45 21.42 24.36
CA ALA A 46 18.58 22.60 25.21
C ALA A 46 18.30 22.27 26.68
N GLY A 47 19.14 21.45 27.30
CA GLY A 47 19.03 21.13 28.73
C GLY A 47 17.88 20.18 29.08
N ASN A 48 17.38 19.41 28.10
CA ASN A 48 16.33 18.40 28.27
C ASN A 48 15.03 18.96 28.88
N LEU A 49 14.54 20.08 28.32
CA LEU A 49 13.32 20.75 28.78
C LEU A 49 12.05 19.91 28.61
N ILE A 50 12.09 18.97 27.67
CA ILE A 50 11.00 18.04 27.39
C ILE A 50 11.56 16.63 27.22
N ASN A 51 10.74 15.64 27.53
CA ASN A 51 10.94 14.27 27.06
C ASN A 51 10.11 14.08 25.79
N ALA A 52 10.71 13.52 24.75
CA ALA A 52 10.01 13.15 23.53
C ALA A 52 10.49 11.77 23.09
N GLU A 53 9.54 10.92 22.73
CA GLU A 53 9.78 9.58 22.21
C GLU A 53 9.35 9.53 20.74
N GLN A 54 10.12 8.84 19.91
CA GLN A 54 9.72 8.60 18.52
C GLN A 54 8.63 7.54 18.50
N GLN A 55 7.47 7.90 17.94
CA GLN A 55 6.38 6.97 17.69
C GLN A 55 6.28 6.69 16.19
N GLU A 56 6.18 5.41 15.83
CA GLU A 56 5.99 4.97 14.45
C GLU A 56 4.64 4.28 14.31
N LEU A 57 3.82 4.75 13.36
CA LEU A 57 2.54 4.13 13.02
C LEU A 57 2.70 3.34 11.72
N THR A 58 2.64 2.01 11.82
CA THR A 58 2.63 1.13 10.64
C THR A 58 1.21 0.63 10.37
N TYR A 59 0.75 0.78 9.13
CA TYR A 59 -0.53 0.22 8.68
C TYR A 59 -0.38 -0.38 7.28
N TRP A 60 -1.23 -1.35 6.97
CA TRP A 60 -1.27 -2.00 5.66
C TRP A 60 -2.36 -1.37 4.79
N LYS A 61 -2.01 -1.01 3.56
CA LYS A 61 -2.95 -0.59 2.53
C LYS A 61 -2.76 -1.46 1.30
N LEU A 62 -3.85 -1.73 0.59
CA LEU A 62 -3.76 -2.36 -0.72
C LEU A 62 -2.94 -1.48 -1.67
N THR A 63 -2.09 -2.12 -2.47
CA THR A 63 -1.49 -1.47 -3.64
C THR A 63 -2.56 -1.32 -4.72
N SER A 64 -2.32 -0.47 -5.72
CA SER A 64 -3.24 -0.33 -6.86
C SER A 64 -3.49 -1.65 -7.61
N GLU A 65 -2.52 -2.57 -7.56
CA GLU A 65 -2.68 -3.94 -8.06
C GLU A 65 -3.55 -4.79 -7.12
N GLY A 66 -3.29 -4.74 -5.81
CA GLY A 66 -4.07 -5.44 -4.81
C GLY A 66 -5.54 -5.01 -4.79
N GLU A 67 -5.83 -3.73 -5.03
CA GLU A 67 -7.20 -3.22 -5.19
C GLU A 67 -7.92 -3.88 -6.38
N LYS A 68 -7.25 -4.02 -7.53
CA LYS A 68 -7.82 -4.70 -8.71
C LYS A 68 -8.05 -6.17 -8.44
N VAL A 69 -7.08 -6.86 -7.84
CA VAL A 69 -7.22 -8.29 -7.50
C VAL A 69 -8.36 -8.50 -6.50
N ALA A 70 -8.55 -7.60 -5.54
CA ALA A 70 -9.65 -7.68 -4.58
C ALA A 70 -11.03 -7.41 -5.24
N ALA A 71 -11.09 -6.53 -6.23
CA ALA A 71 -12.34 -6.17 -6.91
C ALA A 71 -12.73 -7.17 -8.01
N ASP A 72 -11.78 -7.51 -8.89
CA ASP A 72 -12.02 -8.26 -10.12
C ASP A 72 -11.69 -9.77 -9.96
N GLY A 73 -10.98 -10.13 -8.89
CA GLY A 73 -10.46 -11.48 -8.66
C GLY A 73 -9.00 -11.64 -9.08
N SER A 74 -8.40 -12.78 -8.71
CA SER A 74 -7.00 -13.06 -9.04
C SER A 74 -6.79 -13.30 -10.53
N TYR A 75 -5.58 -13.03 -11.02
CA TYR A 75 -5.28 -13.19 -12.45
C TYR A 75 -5.49 -14.62 -12.95
N GLU A 76 -5.20 -15.64 -12.12
CA GLU A 76 -5.47 -17.03 -12.45
C GLU A 76 -6.97 -17.32 -12.58
N ALA A 77 -7.81 -16.74 -11.72
CA ALA A 77 -9.25 -16.87 -11.81
C ALA A 77 -9.77 -16.16 -13.06
N LEU A 78 -9.29 -14.95 -13.35
CA LEU A 78 -9.63 -14.22 -14.56
C LEU A 78 -9.25 -14.98 -15.83
N VAL A 79 -8.08 -15.63 -15.84
CA VAL A 79 -7.66 -16.50 -16.96
C VAL A 79 -8.58 -17.71 -17.09
N PHE A 80 -8.89 -18.39 -16.00
CA PHE A 80 -9.78 -19.56 -16.00
C PHE A 80 -11.16 -19.21 -16.58
N TYR A 81 -11.79 -18.14 -16.09
CA TYR A 81 -13.10 -17.70 -16.55
C TYR A 81 -13.11 -17.11 -17.97
N ALA A 82 -11.95 -16.73 -18.52
CA ALA A 82 -11.83 -16.25 -19.88
C ALA A 82 -11.73 -17.37 -20.94
N ILE A 83 -11.58 -18.64 -20.52
CA ILE A 83 -11.52 -19.78 -21.43
C ILE A 83 -12.94 -20.32 -21.65
N PRO A 84 -13.45 -20.32 -22.90
CA PRO A 84 -14.74 -20.90 -23.20
C PRO A 84 -14.66 -22.44 -23.30
N PRO A 85 -15.78 -23.18 -23.25
CA PRO A 85 -15.79 -24.65 -23.30
C PRO A 85 -15.12 -25.24 -24.56
N GLU A 86 -15.19 -24.54 -25.68
CA GLU A 86 -14.54 -24.91 -26.94
C GLU A 86 -13.01 -24.66 -26.95
N GLY A 87 -12.48 -24.04 -25.91
CA GLY A 87 -11.09 -23.58 -25.80
C GLY A 87 -10.83 -22.28 -26.54
N ILE A 88 -9.70 -21.66 -26.22
CA ILE A 88 -9.27 -20.38 -26.82
C ILE A 88 -7.80 -20.45 -27.24
N ALA A 89 -7.45 -19.76 -28.32
CA ALA A 89 -6.05 -19.63 -28.71
C ALA A 89 -5.26 -18.91 -27.61
N GLN A 90 -4.12 -19.48 -27.21
CA GLN A 90 -3.30 -18.92 -26.13
C GLN A 90 -2.96 -17.44 -26.38
N GLN A 91 -2.63 -17.08 -27.63
CA GLN A 91 -2.33 -15.68 -27.99
C GLN A 91 -3.51 -14.73 -27.83
N GLN A 92 -4.75 -15.21 -28.01
CA GLN A 92 -5.95 -14.41 -27.80
C GLN A 92 -6.23 -14.24 -26.31
N LEU A 93 -6.11 -15.32 -25.54
CA LEU A 93 -6.23 -15.29 -24.08
C LEU A 93 -5.23 -14.31 -23.44
N MET A 94 -3.98 -14.29 -23.94
CA MET A 94 -2.94 -13.37 -23.46
C MET A 94 -3.27 -11.88 -23.70
N LYS A 95 -4.15 -11.57 -24.65
CA LYS A 95 -4.60 -10.19 -24.95
C LYS A 95 -5.87 -9.81 -24.22
N ALA A 96 -6.69 -10.79 -23.83
CA ALA A 96 -8.00 -10.57 -23.24
C ALA A 96 -7.92 -10.28 -21.73
N VAL A 97 -6.92 -10.83 -21.03
CA VAL A 97 -6.84 -10.77 -19.56
C VAL A 97 -5.66 -9.89 -19.11
N PRO A 98 -5.85 -8.97 -18.14
CA PRO A 98 -4.74 -8.24 -17.53
C PRO A 98 -3.75 -9.21 -16.85
N GLN A 99 -2.45 -8.96 -17.01
CA GLN A 99 -1.40 -9.83 -16.44
C GLN A 99 -1.59 -11.33 -16.78
N ALA A 100 -2.10 -11.63 -17.98
CA ALA A 100 -2.42 -12.99 -18.40
C ALA A 100 -1.24 -13.95 -18.28
N ASN A 101 0.01 -13.50 -18.47
CA ASN A 101 1.19 -14.36 -18.29
C ASN A 101 1.30 -14.92 -16.86
N VAL A 102 1.04 -14.06 -15.86
CA VAL A 102 1.07 -14.44 -14.44
C VAL A 102 -0.12 -15.34 -14.13
N GLY A 103 -1.32 -14.93 -14.55
CA GLY A 103 -2.54 -15.70 -14.33
C GLY A 103 -2.47 -17.09 -14.97
N PHE A 104 -1.97 -17.19 -16.20
CA PHE A 104 -1.84 -18.43 -16.94
C PHE A 104 -0.83 -19.38 -16.30
N SER A 105 0.34 -18.86 -15.90
CA SER A 105 1.36 -19.69 -15.23
C SER A 105 0.85 -20.25 -13.91
N LYS A 106 0.10 -19.44 -13.14
CA LYS A 106 -0.51 -19.84 -11.87
C LYS A 106 -1.67 -20.82 -12.06
N ALA A 107 -2.61 -20.54 -12.97
CA ALA A 107 -3.74 -21.41 -13.28
C ALA A 107 -3.25 -22.78 -13.78
N MET A 108 -2.24 -22.80 -14.64
CA MET A 108 -1.64 -24.05 -15.15
C MET A 108 -0.95 -24.83 -14.03
N SER A 109 -0.18 -24.16 -13.17
CA SER A 109 0.49 -24.81 -12.02
C SER A 109 -0.50 -25.33 -10.98
N ALA A 110 -1.66 -24.70 -10.85
CA ALA A 110 -2.76 -25.12 -9.99
C ALA A 110 -3.65 -26.21 -10.61
N GLY A 111 -3.40 -26.60 -11.86
CA GLY A 111 -4.19 -27.60 -12.60
C GLY A 111 -5.49 -27.09 -13.20
N TRP A 112 -5.84 -25.82 -13.02
CA TRP A 112 -7.14 -25.29 -13.47
C TRP A 112 -7.29 -25.23 -14.99
N ILE A 113 -6.17 -25.16 -15.71
CA ILE A 113 -6.13 -25.06 -17.16
C ILE A 113 -5.04 -25.97 -17.73
N TYR A 114 -5.22 -26.40 -18.97
CA TYR A 114 -4.24 -27.16 -19.74
C TYR A 114 -4.14 -26.67 -21.18
N ILE A 115 -3.07 -27.08 -21.87
CA ILE A 115 -2.83 -26.72 -23.27
C ILE A 115 -2.84 -27.94 -24.18
N GLU A 116 -3.44 -27.79 -25.36
CA GLU A 116 -3.30 -28.72 -26.46
C GLU A 116 -2.70 -28.03 -27.67
N LYS A 117 -1.81 -28.72 -28.38
CA LYS A 117 -1.27 -28.26 -29.66
C LYS A 117 -2.00 -28.98 -30.79
N LYS A 118 -2.78 -28.26 -31.60
CA LYS A 118 -3.47 -28.77 -32.79
C LYS A 118 -3.07 -27.96 -34.01
N ASN A 119 -2.60 -28.63 -35.06
CA ASN A 119 -2.23 -28.01 -36.35
C ASN A 119 -1.29 -26.79 -36.24
N GLY A 120 -0.32 -26.83 -35.31
CA GLY A 120 0.62 -25.73 -35.07
C GLY A 120 0.09 -24.58 -34.22
N MET A 121 -1.17 -24.64 -33.78
CA MET A 121 -1.77 -23.68 -32.84
C MET A 121 -1.81 -24.26 -31.42
N THR A 122 -1.48 -23.44 -30.43
CA THR A 122 -1.63 -23.77 -29.01
C THR A 122 -2.98 -23.24 -28.52
N LEU A 123 -3.87 -24.17 -28.15
CA LEU A 123 -5.17 -23.89 -27.56
C LEU A 123 -5.11 -24.13 -26.05
N ALA A 124 -5.76 -23.28 -25.28
CA ALA A 124 -5.93 -23.41 -23.84
C ALA A 124 -7.36 -23.86 -23.53
N PHE A 125 -7.49 -24.79 -22.59
CA PHE A 125 -8.74 -25.35 -22.08
C PHE A 125 -8.74 -25.27 -20.56
N PHE A 126 -9.92 -25.22 -19.95
CA PHE A 126 -10.07 -25.39 -18.50
C PHE A 126 -10.41 -26.85 -18.19
N GLU A 127 -10.04 -27.32 -16.99
CA GLU A 127 -10.38 -28.67 -16.50
C GLU A 127 -11.85 -28.82 -16.12
#